data_AF-A0A3D5E8G8-F1
#
_entry.id   AF-A0A3D5E8G8-F1
#
_cell.length_a   1.000
_cell.length_b   1.000
_cell.length_c   1.000
_cell.angle_alpha   90.00
_cell.angle_beta   90.00
_cell.angle_gamma   90.00
#
_symmetry.space_group_name_H-M   'P 1'
#
loop_
_entity.id
_entity.type
_entity.pdbx_description
1 polymer ?
#
loop_
_entity_poly.entity_id
_entity_poly.type
_entity_poly.pdbx_seq_one_letter_code
_entity_poly.pdbx_strand_id
1 'polypeptide(L)'
;MADSNGNGAVETGYNGKMLVVDLSSGEITVERPDESLYREYLGGYGIGARMLWDRVPAGIDPLAPENMLGMLPGLLTGTPLFGQRWQVVCKSPLTG
;
A
#
# COMPACT_ATOMS: atom_id res chain seq x y z
N MET A 1 7.31 14.04 -17.95
CA MET A 1 8.51 14.83 -18.26
C MET A 1 9.70 13.98 -17.80
N ALA A 2 10.54 13.53 -18.73
CA ALA A 2 11.74 12.74 -18.43
C ALA A 2 12.90 13.69 -18.16
N ASP A 3 13.75 13.35 -17.21
CA ASP A 3 14.95 14.07 -16.84
C ASP A 3 16.07 13.83 -17.87
N SER A 4 16.87 14.87 -18.12
CA SER A 4 17.88 14.92 -19.18
C SER A 4 19.23 14.28 -18.78
N ASN A 5 19.25 13.41 -17.77
CA ASN A 5 20.43 12.68 -17.35
C ASN A 5 20.16 11.19 -17.53
N GLY A 6 20.95 10.51 -18.35
CA GLY A 6 20.79 9.09 -18.73
C GLY A 6 20.99 8.06 -17.60
N ASN A 7 20.47 8.35 -16.41
CA ASN A 7 20.30 7.45 -15.28
C ASN A 7 18.86 7.65 -14.77
N GLY A 8 17.89 7.06 -15.47
CA GLY A 8 16.46 7.34 -15.35
C GLY A 8 15.79 6.83 -14.07
N ALA A 9 16.24 7.31 -12.91
CA ALA A 9 15.44 7.28 -11.69
C ALA A 9 14.55 8.53 -11.71
N VAL A 10 13.30 8.36 -12.16
CA VAL A 10 12.27 9.39 -11.95
C VAL A 10 12.18 9.59 -10.43
N GLU A 11 12.49 10.80 -9.95
CA GLU A 11 12.37 11.19 -8.54
C GLU A 11 10.88 11.17 -8.15
N THR A 12 10.39 10.02 -7.69
CA THR A 12 9.00 9.81 -7.26
C THR A 12 8.90 9.74 -5.73
N GLY A 13 7.82 10.27 -5.16
CA GLY A 13 7.55 10.20 -3.71
C GLY A 13 7.20 8.80 -3.17
N TYR A 14 7.36 7.75 -3.96
CA TYR A 14 7.06 6.37 -3.60
C TYR A 14 8.14 5.42 -4.14
N ASN A 15 8.33 4.28 -3.48
CA ASN A 15 9.34 3.28 -3.86
C ASN A 15 8.90 2.33 -4.99
N GLY A 16 7.62 2.35 -5.38
CA GLY A 16 7.08 1.52 -6.46
C GLY A 16 7.07 0.02 -6.15
N LYS A 17 7.16 -0.34 -4.86
CA LYS A 17 7.20 -1.71 -4.37
C LYS A 17 6.25 -1.85 -3.19
N MET A 18 5.59 -3.00 -3.12
CA MET A 18 4.76 -3.41 -2.00
C MET A 18 5.10 -4.85 -1.64
N LEU A 19 5.37 -5.10 -0.35
CA LEU A 19 5.57 -6.45 0.15
C LEU A 19 4.22 -7.08 0.45
N VAL A 20 4.02 -8.29 -0.07
CA VAL A 20 2.83 -9.08 0.17
C VAL A 20 3.27 -10.39 0.80
N VAL A 21 2.77 -10.62 2.00
CA VAL A 21 3.18 -11.73 2.86
C VAL A 21 1.97 -12.58 3.13
N ASP A 22 2.02 -13.84 2.71
CA ASP A 22 1.06 -14.85 3.11
C ASP A 22 1.58 -15.53 4.39
N LEU A 23 0.87 -15.32 5.50
CA LEU A 23 1.25 -15.88 6.80
C LEU A 23 0.92 -17.38 6.94
N SER A 24 0.02 -17.91 6.11
CA SER A 24 -0.34 -19.34 6.12
C SER A 24 0.74 -20.18 5.46
N SER A 25 1.28 -19.71 4.33
CA SER A 25 2.36 -20.40 3.61
C SER A 25 3.77 -19.92 3.99
N GLY A 26 3.88 -18.71 4.53
CA GLY A 26 5.16 -18.03 4.77
C GLY A 26 5.77 -17.38 3.51
N GLU A 27 5.03 -17.36 2.40
CA GLU A 27 5.51 -16.77 1.14
C GLU A 27 5.60 -15.24 1.24
N ILE A 28 6.67 -14.67 0.69
CA ILE A 28 6.89 -13.23 0.59
C ILE A 28 7.11 -12.86 -0.87
N THR A 29 6.24 -12.03 -1.41
CA THR A 29 6.35 -11.52 -2.78
C THR A 29 6.51 -10.01 -2.79
N VAL A 30 7.17 -9.50 -3.84
CA VAL A 30 7.31 -8.07 -4.10
C VAL A 30 6.42 -7.71 -5.27
N GLU A 31 5.32 -7.06 -5.00
CA GLU A 31 4.46 -6.48 -6.03
C GLU A 31 4.98 -5.10 -6.44
N ARG A 32 4.78 -4.76 -7.72
CA ARG A 32 5.14 -3.47 -8.32
C ARG A 32 3.90 -2.85 -8.96
N PRO A 33 3.11 -2.09 -8.19
CA PRO A 33 1.92 -1.47 -8.73
C PRO A 33 2.24 -0.47 -9.84
N ASP A 34 1.34 -0.32 -10.79
CA ASP A 34 1.42 0.71 -11.81
C ASP A 34 1.41 2.12 -11.18
N GLU A 35 2.07 3.06 -11.86
CA GLU A 35 2.12 4.46 -11.45
C GLU A 35 0.72 5.09 -11.26
N SER A 36 -0.28 4.60 -12.00
CA SER A 36 -1.67 5.05 -11.90
C SER A 36 -2.22 4.88 -10.48
N LEU A 37 -1.86 3.81 -9.76
CA LEU A 37 -2.29 3.59 -8.38
C LEU A 37 -1.83 4.75 -7.48
N TYR A 38 -0.57 5.14 -7.58
CA TYR A 38 -0.01 6.22 -6.78
C TYR A 38 -0.57 7.60 -7.18
N ARG A 39 -0.89 7.80 -8.46
CA ARG A 39 -1.49 9.05 -8.94
C ARG A 39 -2.95 9.21 -8.50
N GLU A 40 -3.70 8.12 -8.48
CA GLU A 40 -5.12 8.13 -8.13
C GLU A 40 -5.34 8.12 -6.61
N TYR A 41 -4.54 7.37 -5.86
CA TYR A 41 -4.76 7.13 -4.43
C TYR A 41 -3.68 7.72 -3.50
N LEU A 42 -2.64 8.35 -4.07
CA LEU A 42 -1.51 8.95 -3.36
C LEU A 42 -0.68 7.92 -2.56
N GLY A 43 -1.12 7.61 -1.34
CA GLY A 43 -0.44 6.75 -0.38
C GLY A 43 -1.29 6.53 0.86
N GLY A 44 -0.73 5.83 1.85
CA GLY A 44 -1.36 5.65 3.15
C GLY A 44 -2.76 5.06 3.07
N TYR A 45 -3.75 5.77 3.64
CA TYR A 45 -5.15 5.35 3.65
C TYR A 45 -5.74 5.15 2.24
N GLY A 46 -5.37 5.97 1.25
CA GLY A 46 -5.93 5.87 -0.10
C GLY A 46 -5.59 4.53 -0.75
N ILE A 47 -4.30 4.18 -0.78
CA ILE A 47 -3.85 2.86 -1.26
C ILE A 47 -4.40 1.76 -0.36
N GLY A 48 -4.43 1.96 0.95
CA GLY A 48 -4.94 0.97 1.91
C GLY A 48 -6.40 0.60 1.65
N ALA A 49 -7.26 1.59 1.45
CA ALA A 49 -8.67 1.39 1.11
C ALA A 49 -8.84 0.69 -0.25
N ARG A 50 -8.03 1.07 -1.25
CA ARG A 50 -8.04 0.41 -2.55
C ARG A 50 -7.63 -1.07 -2.48
N MET A 51 -6.59 -1.38 -1.71
CA MET A 51 -6.16 -2.78 -1.52
C MET A 51 -7.21 -3.58 -0.76
N LEU A 52 -7.82 -3.01 0.28
CA LEU A 52 -8.90 -3.66 1.02
C LEU A 52 -10.07 -3.98 0.08
N TRP A 53 -10.46 -3.03 -0.76
CA TRP A 53 -11.52 -3.19 -1.75
C TRP A 53 -11.22 -4.30 -2.78
N ASP A 54 -9.99 -4.35 -3.30
CA ASP A 54 -9.62 -5.30 -4.35
C ASP A 54 -9.36 -6.71 -3.81
N ARG A 55 -8.83 -6.84 -2.58
CA ARG A 55 -8.29 -8.12 -2.07
C ARG A 55 -9.17 -8.80 -1.04
N VAL A 56 -9.97 -8.06 -0.27
CA VAL A 56 -10.77 -8.64 0.80
C VAL A 56 -12.19 -8.92 0.29
N PRO A 57 -12.64 -10.18 0.23
CA PRO A 57 -13.96 -10.49 -0.26
C PRO A 57 -15.06 -9.86 0.61
N ALA A 58 -16.13 -9.39 -0.03
CA ALA A 58 -17.26 -8.84 0.68
C ALA A 58 -17.90 -9.89 1.61
N GLY A 59 -18.31 -9.48 2.81
CA GLY A 59 -19.05 -10.36 3.73
C GLY A 59 -18.23 -11.40 4.50
N ILE A 60 -16.90 -11.48 4.33
CA ILE A 60 -16.07 -12.39 5.14
C ILE A 60 -16.13 -12.06 6.64
N ASP A 61 -15.87 -13.04 7.50
CA ASP A 61 -15.58 -12.78 8.91
C ASP A 61 -14.29 -11.92 9.00
N PRO A 62 -14.31 -10.76 9.69
CA PRO A 62 -13.11 -9.93 9.87
C PRO A 62 -11.91 -10.63 10.54
N LEU A 63 -12.12 -11.76 11.22
CA LEU A 63 -11.05 -12.55 11.82
C LEU A 63 -10.61 -13.75 10.95
N ALA A 64 -11.20 -13.91 9.77
CA ALA A 64 -10.85 -14.97 8.84
C ALA A 64 -9.47 -14.73 8.18
N PRO A 65 -8.75 -15.80 7.77
CA PRO A 65 -7.45 -15.68 7.12
C PRO A 65 -7.50 -14.92 5.77
N GLU A 66 -8.67 -14.78 5.16
CA GLU A 66 -8.88 -13.99 3.94
C GLU A 66 -8.90 -12.48 4.18
N ASN A 67 -8.98 -12.01 5.44
CA ASN A 67 -8.83 -10.60 5.74
C ASN A 67 -7.35 -10.18 5.62
N MET A 68 -7.11 -8.95 5.17
CA MET A 68 -5.77 -8.40 5.09
C MET A 68 -5.47 -7.44 6.23
N LEU A 69 -4.22 -7.40 6.66
CA LEU A 69 -3.66 -6.35 7.51
C LEU A 69 -2.60 -5.58 6.73
N GLY A 70 -2.93 -4.37 6.28
CA GLY A 70 -2.02 -3.52 5.53
C GLY A 70 -1.32 -2.50 6.42
N MET A 71 0.01 -2.34 6.26
CA MET A 71 0.78 -1.24 6.84
C MET A 71 1.30 -0.36 5.72
N LEU A 72 0.78 0.86 5.60
CA LEU A 72 1.05 1.72 4.45
C LEU A 72 1.61 3.07 4.89
N PRO A 73 2.77 3.49 4.37
CA PRO A 73 3.27 4.84 4.58
C PRO A 73 2.41 5.86 3.81
N GLY A 74 2.22 7.04 4.39
CA GLY A 74 1.75 8.20 3.64
C GLY A 74 2.74 8.59 2.54
N LEU A 75 2.28 9.31 1.52
CA LEU A 75 3.09 9.68 0.34
C LEU A 75 4.37 10.45 0.69
N LEU A 76 4.36 11.25 1.75
CA LEU A 76 5.52 12.06 2.15
C LEU A 76 6.40 11.37 3.20
N THR A 77 6.10 10.13 3.57
CA THR A 77 6.85 9.40 4.60
C THR A 77 8.22 9.01 4.08
N GLY A 78 9.26 9.31 4.86
CA GLY A 78 10.67 9.13 4.48
C GLY A 78 11.31 10.39 3.87
N THR A 79 10.56 11.47 3.68
CA THR A 79 11.12 12.77 3.26
C THR A 79 11.67 13.58 4.45
N PRO A 80 12.31 14.75 4.24
CA PRO A 80 12.71 15.64 5.34
C PRO A 80 11.57 16.45 5.98
N LEU A 81 10.32 16.27 5.55
CA LEU A 81 9.17 17.04 6.06
C LEU A 81 8.74 16.57 7.46
N PHE A 82 8.20 17.46 8.28
CA PHE A 82 7.70 17.09 9.61
C PHE A 82 6.25 16.58 9.57
N GLY A 83 5.83 15.84 10.61
CA GLY A 83 4.42 15.43 10.77
C GLY A 83 3.99 14.22 9.92
N GLN A 84 4.94 13.43 9.43
CA GLN A 84 4.66 12.24 8.62
C GLN A 84 3.88 11.18 9.40
N ARG A 85 3.03 10.44 8.69
CA ARG A 85 2.14 9.41 9.24
C ARG A 85 2.18 8.16 8.37
N TRP A 86 1.79 7.06 8.97
CA TRP A 86 1.51 5.79 8.30
C TRP A 86 0.20 5.24 8.87
N GLN A 87 -0.39 4.29 8.15
CA GLN A 87 -1.70 3.75 8.48
C GLN A 87 -1.65 2.23 8.56
N VAL A 88 -2.44 1.70 9.48
CA VAL A 88 -2.83 0.29 9.50
C VAL A 88 -4.25 0.21 8.97
N VAL A 89 -4.50 -0.70 8.04
CA VAL A 89 -5.83 -0.92 7.44
C VAL A 89 -6.20 -2.40 7.46
N CYS A 90 -7.45 -2.69 7.78
CA CYS A 90 -8.04 -4.02 7.71
C CYS A 90 -9.58 -3.89 7.76
N LYS A 91 -10.29 -4.99 7.46
CA LYS A 91 -11.69 -5.11 7.86
C LYS A 91 -11.76 -5.23 9.38
N SER A 92 -12.65 -4.46 10.01
CA SER A 92 -12.67 -4.31 11.46
C SER A 92 -13.56 -5.36 12.11
N PRO A 93 -13.09 -6.10 13.13
CA PRO A 93 -13.96 -7.04 13.86
C PRO A 93 -15.04 -6.33 14.70
N LEU A 94 -14.85 -5.05 15.02
CA LEU A 94 -15.81 -4.28 15.82
C LEU A 94 -16.97 -3.74 14.98
N THR A 95 -16.68 -3.35 13.73
CA THR A 95 -17.64 -2.61 12.88
C THR A 95 -18.06 -3.38 11.63
N GLY A 96 -17.40 -4.49 11.32
CA GLY A 96 -17.58 -5.23 10.06
C GLY A 96 -16.78 -4.64 8.91
#